data_AF-W4K335-F1
#
_entry.id   AF-W4K335-F1
#
_cell.length_a   1.000
_cell.length_b   1.000
_cell.length_c   1.000
_cell.angle_alpha   90.00
_cell.angle_beta   90.00
_cell.angle_gamma   90.00
#
_symmetry.space_group_name_H-M   'P 1'
#
loop_
_entity.id
_entity.type
_entity.pdbx_description
1 polymer ?
#
loop_
_entity_poly.entity_id
_entity_poly.type
_entity_poly.pdbx_seq_one_letter_code
_entity_poly.pdbx_strand_id
1 'polypeptide(L)' 'QCLDKYPVEVIYQFFNQSWWFIDVYYMGLTGKVAEWAICKQKSHRRVGQCTIMSVDAMLT' A
#
# COMPACT_ATOMS: atom_id res chain seq x y z
N GLN A 1 -9.27 -14.65 -18.36
CA GLN A 1 -9.96 -14.00 -19.50
C GLN A 1 -10.08 -12.47 -19.38
N CYS A 2 -10.07 -11.84 -18.20
CA CYS A 2 -9.98 -10.36 -18.10
C CYS A 2 -8.53 -9.82 -18.17
N LEU A 3 -7.56 -10.55 -17.60
CA LEU A 3 -6.15 -10.17 -17.60
C LEU A 3 -5.45 -10.42 -18.95
N ASP A 4 -5.93 -11.39 -19.73
CA ASP A 4 -5.37 -11.76 -21.05
C ASP A 4 -5.50 -10.64 -22.10
N LYS A 5 -6.25 -9.57 -21.79
CA LYS A 5 -6.43 -8.39 -22.64
C LYS A 5 -5.32 -7.34 -22.45
N TYR A 6 -4.53 -7.45 -21.40
CA TYR A 6 -3.50 -6.47 -21.06
C TYR A 6 -2.11 -6.99 -21.42
N PRO A 7 -1.21 -6.11 -21.90
CA PRO A 7 0.20 -6.45 -22.02
C PRO A 7 0.76 -6.91 -20.68
N VAL A 8 1.68 -7.88 -20.71
CA VAL A 8 2.22 -8.46 -19.48
C VAL A 8 2.93 -7.40 -18.64
N GLU A 9 3.53 -6.39 -19.29
CA GLU A 9 4.20 -5.26 -18.66
C GLU A 9 3.24 -4.42 -17.81
N VAL A 10 1.98 -4.25 -18.24
CA VAL A 10 0.96 -3.51 -17.49
C VAL A 10 0.59 -4.28 -16.22
N ILE A 11 0.49 -5.60 -16.32
CA ILE A 11 0.22 -6.47 -15.17
C ILE A 11 1.38 -6.37 -14.18
N TYR A 12 2.63 -6.49 -14.65
CA TYR A 12 3.80 -6.34 -13.79
C TYR A 12 3.88 -4.96 -13.13
N GLN A 13 3.64 -3.88 -13.88
CA GLN A 13 3.66 -2.53 -13.34
C GLN A 13 2.58 -2.33 -12.28
N PHE A 14 1.37 -2.87 -12.51
CA PHE A 14 0.29 -2.82 -11.53
C PHE A 14 0.70 -3.52 -10.23
N PHE A 15 1.18 -4.77 -10.29
CA PHE A 15 1.63 -5.49 -9.10
C PHE A 15 2.82 -4.80 -8.41
N ASN A 16 3.77 -4.25 -9.17
CA ASN A 16 4.92 -3.50 -8.65
C ASN A 16 4.54 -2.13 -8.05
N GLN A 17 3.35 -1.61 -8.31
CA GLN A 17 2.85 -0.40 -7.65
C GLN A 17 1.92 -0.75 -6.49
N SER A 18 1.11 -1.79 -6.65
CA SER A 18 0.08 -2.17 -5.69
C SER A 18 0.62 -2.92 -4.47
N TRP A 19 1.80 -3.54 -4.53
CA TRP A 19 2.35 -4.27 -3.37
C TRP A 19 2.62 -3.38 -2.14
N TRP A 20 2.88 -2.08 -2.33
CA TRP A 20 3.01 -1.13 -1.21
C TRP A 20 1.69 -0.97 -0.45
N PHE A 21 0.57 -1.04 -1.17
CA PHE A 21 -0.76 -0.94 -0.58
C PHE A 21 -1.18 -2.24 0.11
N ILE A 22 -0.65 -3.39 -0.30
CA ILE A 22 -1.00 -4.69 0.29
C ILE A 22 -0.65 -4.75 1.79
N ASP A 23 0.55 -4.33 2.17
CA ASP A 23 0.97 -4.33 3.59
C ASP A 23 0.10 -3.40 4.45
N VAL A 24 -0.24 -2.24 3.89
CA VAL A 24 -1.09 -1.22 4.51
C VAL A 24 -2.53 -1.71 4.69
N TYR A 25 -3.07 -2.41 3.68
CA TYR A 25 -4.38 -3.05 3.78
C TYR A 25 -4.40 -4.21 4.78
N TYR A 26 -3.33 -5.01 4.86
CA TYR A 26 -3.20 -6.05 5.88
C TYR A 26 -3.20 -5.49 7.31
N MET A 27 -2.86 -4.21 7.47
CA MET A 27 -2.92 -3.49 8.74
C MET A 27 -4.26 -2.79 8.98
N GLY A 28 -5.24 -2.96 8.08
CA GLY A 28 -6.59 -2.38 8.20
C GLY A 28 -6.68 -0.91 7.79
N LEU A 29 -5.60 -0.33 7.24
CA LEU A 29 -5.58 1.05 6.79
C LEU A 29 -6.18 1.16 5.39
N THR A 30 -7.07 2.12 5.17
CA THR A 30 -7.77 2.32 3.89
C THR A 30 -7.82 3.79 3.49
N GLY A 31 -8.14 4.06 2.22
CA GLY A 31 -8.36 5.41 1.70
C GLY A 31 -7.14 6.34 1.88
N LYS A 32 -7.41 7.59 2.28
CA LYS A 32 -6.38 8.64 2.46
C LYS A 32 -5.33 8.29 3.52
N VAL A 33 -5.72 7.46 4.48
CA VAL A 33 -4.85 7.03 5.57
C VAL A 33 -3.79 6.05 5.04
N ALA A 34 -4.21 5.14 4.17
CA ALA A 34 -3.30 4.23 3.48
C ALA A 34 -2.30 4.99 2.61
N GLU A 35 -2.78 5.97 1.84
CA GLU A 35 -1.94 6.82 1.01
C GLU A 35 -0.91 7.59 1.85
N TRP A 36 -1.34 8.18 2.97
CA TRP A 36 -0.45 8.89 3.88
C TRP A 36 0.61 7.98 4.50
N ALA A 37 0.23 6.76 4.93
CA ALA A 37 1.14 5.78 5.49
C ALA A 37 2.26 5.40 4.49
N ILE A 38 1.90 5.20 3.22
CA ILE A 38 2.84 4.88 2.13
C ILE A 38 3.79 6.05 1.88
N CYS A 39 3.29 7.29 1.84
CA CYS A 39 4.13 8.48 1.64
C CYS A 39 5.13 8.69 2.79
N LYS A 40 4.74 8.37 4.04
CA LYS A 40 5.63 8.45 5.20
C LYS A 40 6.63 7.32 5.27
N GLN A 41 6.30 6.17 4.72
CA GLN A 41 7.12 4.98 4.77
C GLN A 41 8.07 4.90 3.57
N LYS A 42 9.30 5.36 3.76
CA LYS A 42 10.38 5.23 2.76
C LYS A 42 11.17 3.92 2.88
N SER A 43 10.58 2.87 3.46
CA SER A 43 11.27 1.60 3.74
C SER A 43 10.87 0.50 2.76
N HIS A 44 11.85 -0.35 2.42
CA HIS A 44 11.79 -1.28 1.30
C HIS A 44 10.74 -2.40 1.43
N ARG A 45 10.22 -2.72 2.63
CA ARG A 45 9.41 -3.94 2.80
C ARG A 45 8.29 -3.94 3.84
N ARG A 46 8.12 -2.92 4.69
CA ARG A 46 7.13 -2.99 5.77
C ARG A 46 6.76 -1.66 6.40
N VAL A 47 5.46 -1.43 6.63
CA VAL A 47 4.98 -0.29 7.41
C VAL A 47 5.52 -0.46 8.82
N GLY A 48 6.33 0.50 9.24
CA GLY A 48 6.88 0.48 10.58
C GLY A 48 5.77 0.63 11.60
N GLN A 49 5.86 -0.07 12.73
CA GLN A 49 4.91 0.08 13.85
C GLN A 49 4.72 1.53 14.28
N CYS A 50 5.78 2.35 14.23
CA CYS A 50 5.68 3.78 14.52
C CYS A 50 4.75 4.52 13.55
N THR A 51 4.75 4.15 12.27
CA THR A 51 3.84 4.73 11.25
C THR A 51 2.40 4.31 11.53
N ILE A 52 2.17 3.03 11.86
CA ILE A 52 0.85 2.52 12.23
C ILE A 52 0.32 3.25 13.46
N MET A 53 1.12 3.38 14.52
CA MET A 53 0.73 4.11 15.73
C MET A 53 0.44 5.59 15.46
N SER A 54 1.22 6.23 14.60
CA SER A 54 0.99 7.63 14.22
C SER A 54 -0.33 7.79 13.47
N VAL A 55 -0.67 6.82 12.62
CA VAL A 55 -1.94 6.77 11.91
C VAL A 55 -3.11 6.52 12.85
N ASP A 56 -2.99 5.55 13.76
CA ASP A 56 -4.03 5.18 14.73
C ASP A 56 -4.38 6.37 15.64
N ALA A 57 -3.35 7.12 16.07
CA ALA A 57 -3.51 8.36 16.82
C ALA A 57 -4.17 9.51 16.03
N MET A 58 -4.17 9.48 14.69
CA MET A 58 -4.91 10.45 13.86
C MET A 58 -6.36 10.03 13.62
N LEU A 59 -6.69 8.76 13.83
CA LEU A 59 -8.02 8.19 13.69
C LEU A 59 -8.82 8.17 15.01
N THR A 60 -8.13 8.38 16.14
CA THR A 60 -8.71 8.51 17.49
C THR A 60 -9.10 9.95 17.77
#